data_AF-A0AAU6BBR7-F1
#
_entry.id   AF-A0AAU6BBR7-F1
#
_cell.length_a   1.000
_cell.length_b   1.000
_cell.length_c   1.000
_cell.angle_alpha   90.00
_cell.angle_beta   90.00
_cell.angle_gamma   90.00
#
_symmetry.space_group_name_H-M   'P 1'
#
loop_
_entity.id
_entity.type
_entity.pdbx_description
1 polymer ?
#
loop_
_entity_poly.entity_id
_entity_poly.type
_entity_poly.pdbx_seq_one_letter_code
_entity_poly.pdbx_strand_id
1 'polypeptide(L)'
;MGTAEHTADVPPTDHLSGLIAEVLGVSGAELAEDAGPGVHEAWTSLKHIEVVVVLEEHYGVALSSREIRGITSIAGLRELLVAKGVAS
;
A
#
# COMPACT_ATOMS: atom_id res chain seq x y z
N MET A 1 -13.73 -10.05 -32.16
CA MET A 1 -14.03 -8.65 -31.81
C MET A 1 -13.61 -8.44 -30.36
N GLY A 2 -12.72 -7.48 -30.10
CA GLY A 2 -12.35 -7.05 -28.75
C GLY A 2 -11.31 -7.92 -28.05
N THR A 3 -10.04 -7.70 -28.38
CA THR A 3 -8.90 -8.01 -27.51
C THR A 3 -9.01 -7.23 -26.20
N ALA A 4 -9.01 -7.94 -25.08
CA ALA A 4 -8.51 -7.44 -23.81
C ALA A 4 -7.70 -8.58 -23.18
N GLU A 5 -6.54 -8.85 -23.77
CA GLU A 5 -5.43 -9.44 -23.03
C GLU A 5 -5.12 -8.48 -21.87
N HIS A 6 -5.66 -8.77 -20.68
CA HIS A 6 -5.17 -8.16 -19.46
C HIS A 6 -3.82 -8.83 -19.15
N THR A 7 -2.78 -8.31 -19.79
CA THR A 7 -1.39 -8.65 -19.49
C THR A 7 -0.88 -7.58 -18.54
N ALA A 8 -0.17 -8.02 -17.50
CA ALA A 8 0.11 -7.33 -16.23
C ALA A 8 -1.10 -7.43 -15.28
N ASP A 9 -0.97 -7.91 -14.06
CA ASP A 9 0.10 -7.59 -13.12
C ASP A 9 0.33 -8.81 -12.22
N VAL A 10 1.60 -9.10 -11.90
CA VAL A 10 1.96 -10.11 -10.90
C VAL A 10 1.10 -9.83 -9.65
N PRO A 11 0.35 -10.80 -9.07
CA PRO A 11 -0.29 -10.54 -7.79
C PRO A 11 0.80 -10.03 -6.87
N PRO A 12 0.59 -8.96 -6.09
CA PRO A 12 1.68 -8.40 -5.32
C PRO A 12 2.10 -9.47 -4.31
N THR A 13 3.19 -10.15 -4.68
CA THR A 13 3.77 -11.25 -3.90
C THR A 13 4.64 -10.66 -2.78
N ASP A 14 4.67 -9.33 -2.72
CA ASP A 14 5.44 -8.53 -1.80
C ASP A 14 4.69 -8.35 -0.47
N HIS A 15 5.43 -8.51 0.63
CA HIS A 15 4.86 -8.58 1.96
C HIS A 15 4.05 -7.33 2.33
N LEU A 16 4.49 -6.18 1.84
CA LEU A 16 3.85 -4.90 2.06
C LEU A 16 2.39 -4.87 1.58
N SER A 17 2.16 -5.27 0.33
CA SER A 17 0.83 -5.23 -0.25
C SER A 17 -0.11 -6.23 0.42
N GLY A 18 0.42 -7.37 0.89
CA GLY A 18 -0.35 -8.33 1.68
C GLY A 18 -0.82 -7.76 3.01
N LEU A 19 0.06 -7.03 3.71
CA LEU A 19 -0.28 -6.35 4.97
C LEU A 19 -1.32 -5.25 4.75
N ILE A 20 -1.16 -4.46 3.68
CA ILE A 20 -2.14 -3.43 3.30
C ILE A 20 -3.48 -4.08 2.94
N ALA A 21 -3.48 -5.17 2.18
CA ALA A 21 -4.70 -5.88 1.80
C ALA A 21 -5.47 -6.40 3.03
N GLU A 22 -4.76 -6.96 4.02
CA GLU A 22 -5.36 -7.40 5.28
C GLU A 22 -6.03 -6.23 6.02
N VAL A 23 -5.34 -5.09 6.13
CA VAL A 23 -5.90 -3.90 6.77
C VAL A 23 -7.12 -3.40 5.98
N LEU A 24 -7.05 -3.35 4.66
CA LEU A 24 -8.15 -2.90 3.80
C LEU A 24 -9.32 -3.91 3.74
N GLY A 25 -9.10 -5.16 4.13
CA GLY A 25 -10.10 -6.22 4.04
C GLY A 25 -10.41 -6.64 2.60
N VAL A 26 -9.45 -6.49 1.69
CA VAL A 26 -9.59 -6.82 0.26
C VAL A 26 -8.59 -7.90 -0.14
N SER A 27 -8.74 -8.46 -1.34
CA SER A 27 -7.72 -9.36 -1.88
C SER A 27 -6.48 -8.57 -2.29
N GLY A 28 -5.28 -9.08 -1.98
CA GLY A 28 -4.03 -8.46 -2.46
C GLY A 28 -3.96 -8.36 -3.99
N ALA A 29 -4.66 -9.24 -4.71
CA ALA A 29 -4.75 -9.17 -6.17
C ALA A 29 -5.56 -7.97 -6.69
N GLU A 30 -6.34 -7.30 -5.84
CA GLU A 30 -7.11 -6.09 -6.19
C GLU A 30 -6.29 -4.81 -5.98
N LEU A 31 -5.15 -4.91 -5.29
CA LEU A 31 -4.29 -3.77 -5.00
C LEU A 31 -3.22 -3.58 -6.06
N ALA A 32 -3.40 -2.56 -6.88
CA ALA A 32 -2.36 -2.05 -7.77
C ALA A 32 -1.35 -1.17 -7.01
N GLU A 33 -0.16 -1.00 -7.57
CA GLU A 33 0.91 -0.18 -7.00
C GLU A 33 0.53 1.30 -6.79
N ASP A 34 -0.35 1.84 -7.65
CA ASP A 34 -0.89 3.21 -7.54
C ASP A 34 -2.01 3.35 -6.50
N ALA A 35 -2.53 2.23 -5.97
CA ALA A 35 -3.63 2.23 -5.01
C ALA A 35 -3.27 3.04 -3.75
N GLY A 36 -4.20 3.87 -3.32
CA GLY A 36 -4.00 4.74 -2.16
C GLY A 36 -5.23 5.60 -1.87
N PRO A 37 -5.10 6.59 -0.96
CA PRO A 37 -6.19 7.48 -0.60
C PRO A 37 -6.76 8.20 -1.83
N GLY A 38 -8.07 8.05 -2.07
CA GLY A 38 -8.76 8.69 -3.19
C GLY A 38 -8.61 7.98 -4.54
N VAL A 39 -7.79 6.92 -4.61
CA VAL A 39 -7.66 6.05 -5.80
C VAL A 39 -8.43 4.75 -5.60
N HIS A 40 -8.25 4.08 -4.44
CA HIS A 40 -8.89 2.81 -4.14
C HIS A 40 -10.05 2.99 -3.15
N GLU A 41 -11.23 2.43 -3.43
CA GLU A 41 -12.45 2.69 -2.65
C GLU A 41 -12.38 2.18 -1.20
N ALA A 42 -11.74 1.04 -0.97
CA ALA A 42 -11.51 0.51 0.36
C ALA A 42 -10.57 1.40 1.21
N TRP A 43 -9.80 2.28 0.56
CA TRP A 43 -8.85 3.16 1.21
C TRP A 43 -9.54 4.42 1.76
N THR A 44 -10.25 4.25 2.87
CA THR A 44 -10.89 5.34 3.61
C THR A 44 -9.90 6.10 4.50
N SER A 45 -10.31 7.25 5.04
CA SER A 45 -9.50 8.02 6.00
C SER A 45 -9.15 7.20 7.25
N LEU A 46 -10.06 6.33 7.73
CA LEU A 46 -9.79 5.45 8.86
C LEU A 46 -8.75 4.41 8.48
N LYS A 47 -8.93 3.76 7.33
CA LYS A 47 -8.01 2.74 6.82
C LYS A 47 -6.62 3.28 6.56
N HIS A 48 -6.50 4.53 6.14
CA HIS A 48 -5.20 5.18 6.00
C HIS A 48 -4.43 5.23 7.33
N ILE A 49 -5.09 5.58 8.43
CA ILE A 49 -4.45 5.59 9.76
C ILE A 49 -4.15 4.17 10.24
N GLU A 50 -5.06 3.21 10.03
CA GLU A 50 -4.80 1.81 10.39
C GLU A 50 -3.59 1.24 9.63
N VAL A 51 -3.46 1.52 8.33
CA VAL A 51 -2.29 1.13 7.53
C VAL A 51 -1.02 1.73 8.12
N VAL A 52 -1.00 3.02 8.45
CA VAL A 52 0.15 3.68 9.08
C VAL A 52 0.55 2.98 10.37
N VAL A 53 -0.40 2.73 11.27
CA VAL A 53 -0.12 2.10 12.57
C VAL A 53 0.46 0.69 12.38
N VAL A 54 -0.17 -0.14 11.54
CA VAL A 54 0.32 -1.51 11.31
C VAL A 54 1.70 -1.52 10.68
N LEU A 55 2.01 -0.58 9.79
CA LEU A 55 3.35 -0.46 9.21
C LEU A 55 4.40 -0.02 10.23
N GLU A 56 4.08 0.95 11.07
CA GLU A 56 4.96 1.37 12.18
C GLU A 56 5.26 0.20 13.12
N GLU A 57 4.24 -0.56 13.50
CA GLU A 57 4.38 -1.74 14.36
C GLU A 57 5.16 -2.87 13.68
N HIS A 58 4.86 -3.17 12.42
CA HIS A 58 5.45 -4.29 11.69
C HIS A 58 6.92 -4.05 11.34
N TYR A 59 7.25 -2.86 10.85
CA TYR A 59 8.62 -2.51 10.44
C TYR A 59 9.44 -1.85 11.56
N GLY A 60 8.83 -1.58 12.72
CA GLY A 60 9.50 -0.91 13.85
C GLY A 60 9.94 0.51 13.53
N VAL A 61 9.18 1.22 12.69
CA VAL A 61 9.48 2.60 12.27
C VAL A 61 8.52 3.60 12.88
N ALA A 62 8.92 4.87 12.90
CA ALA A 62 8.02 5.99 13.13
C ALA A 62 7.89 6.82 11.85
N LEU A 63 6.64 7.08 11.46
CA LEU A 63 6.23 7.91 10.34
C LEU A 63 5.82 9.29 10.87
N SER A 64 6.51 10.34 10.43
CA SER A 64 6.15 11.71 10.77
C SER A 64 4.84 12.13 10.10
N SER A 65 4.16 13.12 10.66
CA SER A 65 2.92 13.66 10.06
C SER A 65 3.10 14.25 8.66
N ARG A 66 4.33 14.57 8.25
CA ARG A 66 4.65 14.96 6.86
C ARG A 66 4.69 13.73 5.97
N GLU A 67 5.37 12.68 6.39
CA GLU A 67 5.46 11.41 5.66
C GLU A 67 4.08 10.77 5.51
N ILE A 68 3.29 10.71 6.59
CA ILE A 68 1.92 10.18 6.57
C ILE A 68 1.05 10.91 5.53
N ARG A 69 1.09 12.25 5.52
CA ARG A 69 0.36 13.05 4.51
C ARG A 69 0.90 12.88 3.09
N GLY A 70 2.14 12.43 2.93
CA GLY A 70 2.74 12.15 1.63
C GLY A 70 2.39 10.77 1.06
N ILE A 71 1.81 9.88 1.87
CA ILE A 71 1.37 8.55 1.43
C ILE A 71 0.17 8.71 0.50
N THR A 72 0.39 8.48 -0.78
CA THR A 72 -0.62 8.62 -1.84
C THR A 72 -0.83 7.33 -2.62
N SER A 73 0.13 6.41 -2.57
CA SER A 73 0.09 5.12 -3.26
C SER A 73 0.93 4.07 -2.52
N ILE A 74 0.71 2.78 -2.79
CA ILE A 74 1.52 1.67 -2.28
C ILE A 74 2.99 1.82 -2.72
N ALA A 75 3.23 2.18 -3.98
CA ALA A 75 4.59 2.41 -4.50
C ALA A 75 5.35 3.47 -3.68
N GLY A 76 4.74 4.64 -3.45
CA GLY A 76 5.36 5.70 -2.66
C GLY A 76 5.58 5.31 -1.19
N LEU A 77 4.74 4.42 -0.66
CA LEU A 77 4.92 3.88 0.67
C LEU A 77 6.09 2.87 0.73
N ARG A 78 6.29 2.06 -0.31
CA ARG A 78 7.48 1.21 -0.44
C ARG A 78 8.75 2.05 -0.50
N GLU A 79 8.78 3.09 -1.32
CA GLU A 79 9.91 4.01 -1.42
C GLU A 79 10.24 4.66 -0.07
N LEU A 80 9.22 5.04 0.69
CA LEU A 80 9.38 5.59 2.04
C LEU A 80 10.04 4.61 3.01
N LEU A 81 9.62 3.33 2.99
CA LEU A 81 10.19 2.28 3.84
C LEU A 81 11.63 1.93 3.44
N VAL A 82 11.92 1.90 2.14
CA VAL A 82 13.28 1.72 1.60
C VAL A 82 14.18 2.89 2.01
N ALA A 83 13.69 4.14 1.92
CA ALA A 83 14.42 5.32 2.34
C ALA A 83 14.75 5.32 3.85
N LYS A 84 13.91 4.65 4.66
CA LYS A 84 14.17 4.42 6.09
C LYS A 84 15.09 3.22 6.36
N GLY A 85 15.38 2.39 5.37
CA GLY A 85 16.25 1.22 5.49
C GLY A 85 15.59 0.02 6.20
N VAL A 86 14.26 -0.07 6.19
CA VAL A 86 13.50 -1.16 6.84
C VAL A 86 12.85 -2.14 5.86
N ALA A 87 12.86 -1.81 4.57
CA ALA A 87 12.41 -2.69 3.48
C ALA A 87 13.43 -2.66 2.34
N SER A 88 13.45 -3.71 1.51
CA SER A 88 14.34 -3.89 0.35
C SER A 88 13.57 -4.35 -0.86
#